data_AF-A0A3B3H9B2-F1
#
_entry.id   AF-A0A3B3H9B2-F1
#
_cell.length_a   1.000
_cell.length_b   1.000
_cell.length_c   1.000
_cell.angle_alpha   90.00
_cell.angle_beta   90.00
_cell.angle_gamma   90.00
#
_symmetry.space_group_name_H-M   'P 1'
#
loop_
_entity.id
_entity.type
_entity.pdbx_description
1 polymer ?
#
loop_
_entity_poly.entity_id
_entity_poly.type
_entity_poly.pdbx_seq_one_letter_code
_entity_poly.pdbx_strand_id
1 'polypeptide(L)'
;MVCLLVFIIVLHLLSLAMLLIATLEKSWWIWEDSEITDLWYNCLHDNTTDSWLCAATTESDWLQSVQALMVLSVVFSSVSLLVFLGQLFTLTRGSLFYFTALCQAFAGFTDFAACLIFAFHRKEILSASRDLSRGRFGYCFVLAWLCVPLLLVTGVLYIHLRKKQ
;
A
#
# COMPACT_ATOMS: atom_id res chain seq x y z
N MET A 1 -21.64 18.06 8.62
CA MET A 1 -20.83 17.14 9.43
C MET A 1 -20.91 15.71 8.95
N VAL A 2 -22.11 15.14 8.77
CA VAL A 2 -22.28 13.77 8.25
C VAL A 2 -21.61 13.56 6.89
N CYS A 3 -21.75 14.50 5.95
CA CYS A 3 -21.10 14.37 4.64
C CYS A 3 -19.57 14.31 4.73
N LEU A 4 -18.94 15.09 5.61
CA LEU A 4 -17.49 15.05 5.84
C LEU A 4 -17.06 13.72 6.47
N LEU A 5 -17.84 13.21 7.42
CA LEU A 5 -17.62 11.91 8.05
C LEU A 5 -17.69 10.77 7.02
N VAL A 6 -18.74 10.76 6.20
CA VAL A 6 -18.91 9.78 5.12
C VAL A 6 -17.76 9.88 4.12
N PHE A 7 -17.38 11.09 3.70
CA PHE A 7 -16.25 11.31 2.80
C PHE A 7 -14.95 10.72 3.35
N ILE A 8 -14.63 10.95 4.62
CA ILE A 8 -13.41 10.43 5.25
C ILE A 8 -13.44 8.91 5.39
N ILE A 9 -14.59 8.31 5.72
CA ILE A 9 -14.73 6.84 5.76
C ILE A 9 -14.51 6.25 4.36
N VAL A 10 -15.14 6.82 3.33
CA VAL A 10 -14.99 6.35 1.96
C VAL A 10 -13.53 6.49 1.50
N LEU A 11 -12.90 7.63 1.79
CA LEU A 11 -11.49 7.87 1.46
C LEU A 11 -10.55 6.87 2.15
N HIS A 12 -10.80 6.55 3.43
CA HIS A 12 -10.05 5.55 4.15
C HIS A 12 -10.23 4.16 3.52
N LEU A 13 -11.49 3.72 3.31
CA LEU A 13 -11.78 2.42 2.71
C LEU A 13 -11.17 2.27 1.33
N LEU A 14 -11.21 3.32 0.51
CA LEU A 14 -10.58 3.36 -0.81
C LEU A 14 -9.06 3.18 -0.68
N SER A 15 -8.42 3.93 0.22
CA SER A 15 -6.97 3.85 0.45
C SER A 15 -6.55 2.46 0.94
N LEU A 16 -7.32 1.87 1.86
CA LEU A 16 -7.07 0.53 2.39
C LEU A 16 -7.25 -0.55 1.31
N ALA A 17 -8.27 -0.43 0.45
CA ALA A 17 -8.48 -1.35 -0.66
C ALA A 17 -7.33 -1.27 -1.67
N MET A 18 -6.88 -0.06 -2.02
CA MET A 18 -5.73 0.12 -2.91
C MET A 18 -4.43 -0.41 -2.29
N LEU A 19 -4.18 -0.22 -0.99
CA LEU A 19 -3.04 -0.83 -0.28
C LEU A 19 -3.09 -2.36 -0.31
N LEU A 20 -4.26 -2.96 -0.08
CA LEU A 20 -4.43 -4.41 -0.14
C LEU A 20 -4.17 -4.95 -1.55
N ILE A 21 -4.72 -4.29 -2.57
CA ILE A 21 -4.46 -4.63 -3.97
C ILE A 21 -2.97 -4.50 -4.27
N ALA A 22 -2.35 -3.38 -3.91
CA ALA A 22 -0.93 -3.18 -4.13
C ALA A 22 -0.08 -4.20 -3.38
N THR A 23 -0.50 -4.70 -2.21
CA THR A 23 0.28 -5.68 -1.44
C THR A 23 0.08 -7.11 -1.95
N LEU A 24 -1.09 -7.46 -2.49
CA LEU A 24 -1.46 -8.86 -2.78
C LEU A 24 -1.51 -9.22 -4.27
N GLU A 25 -1.80 -8.25 -5.14
CA GLU A 25 -1.91 -8.48 -6.58
C GLU A 25 -0.55 -8.39 -7.29
N LYS A 26 -0.44 -9.18 -8.36
CA LYS A 26 0.84 -9.41 -9.04
C LYS A 26 1.07 -8.39 -10.13
N SER A 27 1.67 -7.24 -9.81
CA SER A 27 2.03 -6.23 -10.82
C SER A 27 2.91 -5.09 -10.29
N TRP A 28 3.98 -5.39 -9.55
CA TRP A 28 4.94 -4.34 -9.15
C TRP A 28 5.89 -3.97 -10.28
N TRP A 29 6.35 -4.94 -11.05
CA TRP A 29 7.21 -4.75 -12.21
C TRP A 29 6.81 -5.69 -13.35
N ILE A 30 6.81 -5.19 -14.58
CA ILE A 30 6.41 -5.93 -15.78
C ILE A 30 7.59 -5.90 -16.76
N TRP A 31 8.05 -7.07 -17.17
CA TRP A 31 9.07 -7.26 -18.20
C TRP A 31 8.45 -7.34 -19.60
N GLU A 32 9.25 -7.04 -20.63
CA GLU A 32 8.85 -7.18 -22.05
C GLU A 32 8.48 -8.61 -22.44
N ASP A 33 9.14 -9.61 -21.84
CA ASP A 33 8.96 -11.04 -22.18
C ASP A 33 7.73 -11.67 -21.48
N SER A 34 6.71 -10.87 -21.16
CA SER A 34 5.49 -11.30 -20.45
C SER A 34 5.74 -11.92 -19.07
N GLU A 35 6.86 -11.57 -18.44
CA GLU A 35 7.14 -11.90 -17.05
C GLU A 35 6.70 -10.75 -16.14
N ILE A 36 5.99 -11.09 -15.08
CA ILE A 36 5.52 -10.15 -14.07
C ILE A 36 6.23 -10.49 -12.77
N THR A 37 6.95 -9.51 -12.24
CA THR A 37 7.59 -9.58 -10.93
C THR A 37 6.73 -8.86 -9.91
N ASP A 38 6.45 -9.55 -8.82
CA ASP A 38 5.67 -9.04 -7.70
C ASP A 38 6.46 -9.13 -6.38
N LEU A 39 5.88 -8.59 -5.31
CA LEU A 39 6.43 -8.70 -3.96
C LEU A 39 6.57 -10.14 -3.48
N TRP A 40 5.65 -11.02 -3.84
CA TRP A 40 5.60 -12.38 -3.29
C TRP A 40 5.90 -13.46 -4.33
N TYR A 41 5.47 -13.25 -5.58
CA TYR A 41 5.54 -14.26 -6.63
C TYR A 41 5.98 -13.65 -7.96
N ASN A 42 6.85 -14.34 -8.68
CA ASN A 42 7.17 -14.04 -10.07
C ASN A 42 6.34 -14.95 -10.96
N CYS A 43 5.64 -14.39 -11.94
CA CYS A 43 4.82 -15.12 -12.88
C CYS A 43 5.34 -14.95 -14.30
N LEU A 44 5.57 -16.05 -14.99
CA LEU A 44 5.93 -16.09 -16.41
C LEU A 44 4.73 -16.62 -17.20
N HIS A 45 4.40 -15.97 -18.31
CA HIS A 45 3.43 -16.49 -19.26
C HIS A 45 4.12 -17.47 -20.22
N ASP A 46 3.73 -18.74 -20.18
CA ASP A 46 4.24 -19.76 -21.08
C ASP A 46 3.41 -19.81 -22.37
N ASN A 47 3.99 -19.28 -23.44
CA ASN A 47 3.38 -19.22 -24.77
C ASN A 47 3.13 -20.60 -25.40
N THR A 48 3.76 -21.67 -24.89
CA THR A 48 3.57 -23.03 -25.42
C THR A 48 2.35 -23.73 -24.82
N THR A 49 2.04 -23.47 -23.55
CA THR A 49 0.90 -24.06 -22.84
C THR A 49 -0.27 -23.08 -22.63
N ASP A 50 -0.10 -21.82 -23.03
CA ASP A 50 -1.04 -20.71 -22.81
C ASP A 50 -1.42 -20.56 -21.33
N SER A 51 -0.43 -20.78 -20.43
CA SER A 51 -0.65 -20.83 -18.99
C SER A 51 0.30 -19.90 -18.22
N TRP A 52 -0.11 -19.48 -17.02
CA TRP A 52 0.70 -18.67 -16.12
C TRP A 52 1.42 -19.57 -15.11
N LEU A 53 2.75 -19.55 -15.13
CA LEU A 53 3.61 -20.26 -14.21
C LEU A 53 4.11 -19.27 -13.16
N CYS A 54 3.64 -19.41 -11.92
CA CYS A 54 4.05 -18.54 -10.82
C CYS A 54 4.92 -19.30 -9.81
N ALA A 55 6.05 -18.71 -9.44
CA ALA A 55 6.95 -19.20 -8.41
C ALA A 55 7.19 -18.12 -7.36
N ALA A 56 7.51 -18.51 -6.13
CA ALA A 56 7.89 -17.56 -5.09
C ALA A 56 9.11 -16.75 -5.56
N THR A 57 9.11 -15.45 -5.27
CA THR A 57 10.22 -14.58 -5.64
C THR A 57 11.48 -14.94 -4.86
N THR A 58 12.65 -14.64 -5.42
CA THR A 58 13.92 -14.83 -4.69
C THR A 58 14.10 -13.64 -3.76
N GLU A 59 14.13 -13.92 -2.47
CA GLU A 59 14.22 -12.89 -1.44
C GLU A 59 15.58 -12.18 -1.45
N SER A 60 15.55 -10.85 -1.54
CA SER A 60 16.68 -9.98 -1.22
C SER A 60 16.34 -9.16 0.02
N ASP A 61 17.34 -8.72 0.78
CA ASP A 61 17.12 -7.92 2.00
C ASP A 61 16.27 -6.67 1.72
N TRP A 62 16.44 -6.08 0.53
CA TRP A 62 15.64 -4.94 0.08
C TRP A 62 14.19 -5.33 -0.21
N LEU A 63 13.96 -6.47 -0.88
CA LEU A 63 12.61 -6.95 -1.17
C LEU A 63 11.87 -7.31 0.12
N GLN A 64 12.53 -7.98 1.05
CA GLN A 64 11.97 -8.32 2.36
C GLN A 64 11.62 -7.05 3.15
N SER A 65 12.45 -6.00 3.03
CA SER A 65 12.14 -4.69 3.63
C SER A 65 10.88 -4.06 3.03
N VAL A 66 10.71 -4.11 1.70
CA VAL A 66 9.50 -3.62 1.02
C VAL A 66 8.28 -4.43 1.46
N GLN A 67 8.34 -5.76 1.47
CA GLN A 67 7.27 -6.64 1.93
C GLN A 67 6.83 -6.29 3.37
N ALA A 68 7.79 -6.17 4.30
CA ALA A 68 7.51 -5.85 5.70
C ALA A 68 6.83 -4.48 5.84
N LEU A 69 7.30 -3.47 5.10
CA LEU A 69 6.74 -2.11 5.14
C LEU A 69 5.33 -2.03 4.53
N MET A 70 5.06 -2.78 3.44
CA MET A 70 3.72 -2.87 2.85
C MET A 70 2.72 -3.53 3.81
N VAL A 71 3.10 -4.66 4.43
CA VAL A 71 2.28 -5.32 5.46
C VAL A 71 2.03 -4.39 6.64
N LEU A 72 3.08 -3.69 7.11
CA LEU A 72 2.96 -2.75 8.22
C LEU A 72 2.02 -1.58 7.89
N SER A 73 2.02 -1.10 6.63
CA SER A 73 1.07 -0.09 6.17
C SER A 73 -0.38 -0.57 6.24
N VAL A 74 -0.66 -1.76 5.72
CA VAL A 74 -1.99 -2.37 5.77
C VAL A 74 -2.47 -2.54 7.22
N VAL A 75 -1.58 -3.01 8.11
CA VAL A 75 -1.90 -3.18 9.54
C VAL A 75 -2.22 -1.82 10.18
N PHE A 76 -1.38 -0.81 10.01
CA PHE A 76 -1.62 0.50 10.62
C PHE A 76 -2.89 1.17 10.09
N SER A 77 -3.17 1.09 8.77
CA SER A 77 -4.42 1.62 8.22
C SER A 77 -5.63 0.85 8.74
N SER A 78 -5.57 -0.49 8.84
CA SER A 78 -6.65 -1.30 9.40
C SER A 78 -6.93 -0.96 10.87
N VAL A 79 -5.88 -0.82 11.68
CA VAL A 79 -6.00 -0.39 13.09
C VAL A 79 -6.59 1.02 13.17
N SER A 80 -6.14 1.94 12.33
CA SER A 80 -6.71 3.29 12.25
C SER A 80 -8.21 3.24 11.97
N LEU A 81 -8.66 2.45 11.00
CA LEU A 81 -10.09 2.30 10.70
C LEU A 81 -10.89 1.72 11.87
N LEU A 82 -10.42 0.64 12.49
CA LEU A 82 -11.10 0.01 13.64
C LEU A 82 -11.20 0.96 14.82
N VAL A 83 -10.11 1.67 15.13
CA VAL A 83 -10.12 2.67 16.20
C VAL A 83 -11.05 3.82 15.83
N PHE A 84 -11.04 4.31 14.58
CA PHE A 84 -11.95 5.36 14.14
C PHE A 84 -13.42 4.98 14.36
N LEU A 85 -13.81 3.77 13.97
CA LEU A 85 -15.16 3.24 14.17
C LEU A 85 -15.48 3.12 15.67
N GLY A 86 -14.57 2.58 16.47
CA GLY A 86 -14.73 2.49 17.93
C GLY A 86 -14.88 3.87 18.57
N GLN A 87 -14.08 4.84 18.16
CA GLN A 87 -14.11 6.23 18.62
C GLN A 87 -15.42 6.93 18.24
N LEU A 88 -16.03 6.57 17.11
CA LEU A 88 -17.33 7.14 16.71
C LEU A 88 -18.41 6.87 17.77
N PHE A 89 -18.45 5.65 18.32
CA PHE A 89 -19.44 5.23 19.32
C PHE A 89 -19.03 5.51 20.77
N THR A 90 -17.74 5.36 21.11
CA THR A 90 -17.29 5.38 22.52
C THR A 90 -16.86 6.76 23.02
N LEU A 91 -16.39 7.66 22.15
CA LEU A 91 -15.77 8.90 22.63
C LEU A 91 -16.76 9.94 23.11
N THR A 92 -16.37 10.65 24.17
CA THR A 92 -17.09 11.80 24.70
C THR A 92 -17.08 12.98 23.72
N ARG A 93 -18.09 13.84 23.82
CA ARG A 93 -18.26 15.03 22.97
C ARG A 93 -17.03 15.93 23.09
N GLY A 94 -16.51 16.42 21.96
CA GLY A 94 -15.29 17.23 21.93
C GLY A 94 -13.99 16.43 21.77
N SER A 95 -14.09 15.09 21.70
CA SER A 95 -13.08 14.14 21.21
C SER A 95 -12.37 14.53 19.90
N LEU A 96 -11.04 14.49 19.84
CA LEU A 96 -10.23 14.52 18.62
C LEU A 96 -9.67 13.13 18.33
N PHE A 97 -9.51 12.77 17.06
CA PHE A 97 -9.13 11.43 16.61
C PHE A 97 -7.60 11.29 16.47
N TYR A 98 -6.82 11.72 17.47
CA TYR A 98 -5.35 11.77 17.38
C TYR A 98 -4.68 10.41 17.16
N PHE A 99 -5.11 9.37 17.89
CA PHE A 99 -4.54 8.03 17.74
C PHE A 99 -4.83 7.45 16.35
N THR A 100 -6.08 7.59 15.88
CA THR A 100 -6.50 7.23 14.52
C THR A 100 -5.64 7.94 13.47
N ALA A 101 -5.45 9.25 13.62
CA ALA A 101 -4.61 10.04 12.73
C ALA A 101 -3.14 9.59 12.73
N LEU A 102 -2.58 9.29 13.90
CA LEU A 102 -1.21 8.82 14.06
C LEU A 102 -1.00 7.47 13.34
N CYS A 103 -1.89 6.50 13.55
CA CYS A 103 -1.83 5.23 12.84
C CYS A 103 -1.95 5.43 11.33
N GLN A 104 -2.84 6.31 10.86
CA GLN A 104 -3.00 6.59 9.43
C GLN A 104 -1.74 7.24 8.83
N ALA A 105 -1.10 8.14 9.57
CA ALA A 105 0.16 8.75 9.15
C ALA A 105 1.29 7.72 9.06
N PHE A 106 1.42 6.83 10.06
CA PHE A 106 2.40 5.74 10.00
C PHE A 106 2.17 4.81 8.82
N ALA A 107 0.91 4.47 8.49
CA ALA A 107 0.61 3.71 7.29
C ALA A 107 1.13 4.40 6.01
N GLY A 108 0.87 5.71 5.88
CA GLY A 108 1.38 6.50 4.76
C GLY A 108 2.90 6.55 4.69
N PHE A 109 3.59 6.69 5.83
CA PHE A 109 5.06 6.73 5.87
C PHE A 109 5.70 5.38 5.56
N THR A 110 5.14 4.26 6.03
CA THR A 110 5.69 2.93 5.73
C THR A 110 5.45 2.56 4.27
N ASP A 111 4.29 2.89 3.70
CA ASP A 111 4.00 2.73 2.26
C ASP A 111 4.94 3.58 1.40
N PHE A 112 5.15 4.85 1.78
CA PHE A 112 6.10 5.73 1.10
C PHE A 112 7.52 5.19 1.14
N ALA A 113 7.97 4.68 2.30
CA ALA A 113 9.28 4.05 2.43
C ALA A 113 9.40 2.79 1.56
N ALA A 114 8.37 1.94 1.52
CA ALA A 114 8.34 0.76 0.66
C ALA A 114 8.48 1.14 -0.83
N CYS A 115 7.71 2.14 -1.28
CA CYS A 115 7.75 2.66 -2.63
C CYS A 115 9.14 3.21 -3.01
N LEU A 116 9.77 3.98 -2.11
CA LEU A 116 11.11 4.52 -2.34
C LEU A 116 12.18 3.43 -2.39
N ILE A 117 12.14 2.48 -1.45
CA ILE A 117 13.12 1.38 -1.41
C ILE A 117 13.01 0.57 -2.70
N PHE A 118 11.80 0.21 -3.12
CA PHE A 118 11.59 -0.51 -4.37
C PHE A 118 12.09 0.31 -5.57
N ALA A 119 11.75 1.59 -5.67
CA ALA A 119 12.16 2.44 -6.79
C ALA A 119 13.68 2.58 -6.91
N PHE A 120 14.37 2.80 -5.78
CA PHE A 120 15.82 3.04 -5.76
C PHE A 120 16.64 1.76 -5.81
N HIS A 121 16.22 0.70 -5.11
CA HIS A 121 16.93 -0.59 -5.03
C HIS A 121 16.36 -1.64 -5.98
N ARG A 122 15.62 -1.22 -7.02
CA ARG A 122 15.05 -2.12 -8.02
C ARG A 122 16.09 -2.98 -8.74
N LYS A 123 17.34 -2.52 -8.87
CA LYS A 123 18.41 -3.30 -9.53
C LYS A 123 18.81 -4.51 -8.68
N GLU A 124 18.88 -4.30 -7.38
CA GLU A 124 19.18 -5.32 -6.39
C GLU A 124 18.00 -6.28 -6.21
N ILE A 125 16.76 -5.77 -6.25
CA ILE A 125 15.53 -6.55 -6.11
C ILE A 125 15.25 -7.43 -7.33
N LEU A 126 15.35 -6.87 -8.54
CA LEU A 126 14.86 -7.48 -9.79
C LEU A 126 15.90 -8.35 -10.51
N SER A 127 17.01 -8.68 -9.84
CA SER A 127 18.23 -9.34 -10.35
C SER A 127 19.20 -8.41 -11.09
N ALA A 128 20.46 -8.44 -10.64
CA ALA A 128 21.56 -7.63 -11.18
C ALA A 128 21.96 -7.97 -12.63
N SER A 129 21.46 -9.08 -13.19
CA SER A 129 21.87 -9.59 -14.51
C SER A 129 20.92 -9.21 -15.65
N ARG A 130 19.69 -8.75 -15.37
CA ARG A 130 18.73 -8.35 -16.40
C ARG A 130 18.82 -6.86 -16.68
N ASP A 131 18.66 -6.49 -17.94
CA ASP A 131 18.60 -5.08 -18.32
C ASP A 131 17.24 -4.48 -17.92
N LEU A 132 17.24 -3.62 -16.90
CA LEU A 132 16.05 -2.92 -16.42
C LEU A 132 15.41 -2.00 -17.46
N SER A 133 16.11 -1.69 -18.56
CA SER A 133 15.51 -0.94 -19.68
C SER A 133 14.35 -1.70 -20.33
N ARG A 134 14.33 -3.03 -20.20
CA ARG A 134 13.33 -3.95 -20.77
C ARG A 134 12.18 -4.25 -19.83
N GLY A 135 11.96 -3.38 -18.84
CA GLY A 135 10.87 -3.50 -17.89
C GLY A 135 10.30 -2.14 -17.50
N ARG A 136 9.14 -2.17 -16.86
CA ARG A 136 8.41 -0.99 -16.41
C ARG A 136 7.70 -1.24 -15.10
N PHE A 137 7.43 -0.16 -14.37
CA PHE A 137 6.57 -0.22 -13.19
C PHE A 137 5.18 -0.71 -13.57
N GLY A 138 4.68 -1.70 -12.83
CA GLY A 138 3.32 -2.21 -12.98
C GLY A 138 2.32 -1.37 -12.19
N TYR A 139 1.04 -1.72 -12.32
CA TYR A 139 -0.03 -0.90 -11.74
C TYR A 139 -0.07 -0.98 -10.21
N CYS A 140 0.36 -2.08 -9.59
CA CYS A 140 0.38 -2.22 -8.12
C CYS A 140 1.33 -1.21 -7.49
N PHE A 141 2.49 -0.99 -8.11
CA PHE A 141 3.44 0.04 -7.67
C PHE A 141 2.85 1.46 -7.81
N VAL A 142 2.13 1.72 -8.92
CA VAL A 142 1.44 3.01 -9.10
C VAL A 142 0.33 3.21 -8.07
N LEU A 143 -0.45 2.17 -7.76
CA LEU A 143 -1.47 2.21 -6.71
C LEU A 143 -0.87 2.50 -5.34
N ALA A 144 0.25 1.85 -4.97
CA ALA A 144 0.97 2.15 -3.73
C ALA A 144 1.40 3.63 -3.68
N TRP A 145 1.98 4.16 -4.76
CA TRP A 145 2.32 5.59 -4.84
C TRP A 145 1.14 6.53 -4.69
N LEU A 146 -0.03 6.17 -5.24
CA LEU A 146 -1.27 6.95 -5.09
C LEU A 146 -1.85 6.84 -3.67
N CYS A 147 -1.64 5.73 -2.97
CA CYS A 147 -2.05 5.55 -1.59
C CYS A 147 -1.35 6.52 -0.64
N VAL A 148 -0.05 6.78 -0.81
CA VAL A 148 0.74 7.67 0.06
C VAL A 148 0.05 9.01 0.36
N PRO A 149 -0.27 9.87 -0.62
CA PRO A 149 -0.93 11.14 -0.34
C PRO A 149 -2.33 10.95 0.24
N LEU A 150 -3.07 9.91 -0.17
CA LEU A 150 -4.43 9.65 0.33
C LEU A 150 -4.41 9.27 1.81
N LEU A 151 -3.46 8.42 2.22
CA LEU A 151 -3.24 8.03 3.62
C LEU A 151 -2.86 9.25 4.47
N LEU A 152 -1.87 10.05 4.03
CA LEU A 152 -1.41 11.23 4.77
C LEU A 152 -2.50 12.31 4.88
N VAL A 153 -3.21 12.61 3.79
CA VAL A 153 -4.33 13.57 3.81
C VAL A 153 -5.45 13.06 4.71
N THR A 154 -5.79 11.77 4.65
CA THR A 154 -6.78 11.17 5.56
C THR A 154 -6.36 11.31 7.02
N GLY A 155 -5.07 11.09 7.34
CA GLY A 155 -4.51 11.32 8.66
C GLY A 155 -4.68 12.76 9.13
N VAL A 156 -4.37 13.75 8.28
CA VAL A 156 -4.57 15.18 8.58
C VAL A 156 -6.06 15.50 8.80
N LEU A 157 -6.95 14.96 7.96
CA LEU A 157 -8.39 15.12 8.11
C LEU A 157 -8.91 14.56 9.44
N TYR A 158 -8.36 13.45 9.93
CA TYR A 158 -8.69 12.91 11.25
C TYR A 158 -8.31 13.84 12.40
N ILE A 159 -7.20 14.58 12.30
CA ILE A 159 -6.80 15.58 13.31
C ILE A 159 -7.79 16.75 13.35
N HIS A 160 -8.23 17.21 12.18
CA HIS A 160 -9.16 18.34 12.08
C HIS A 160 -10.62 17.97 12.35
N LEU A 161 -10.98 16.69 12.31
CA LEU A 161 -12.30 16.22 12.72
C LEU A 161 -12.47 16.40 14.23
N ARG A 162 -13.32 17.36 14.62
CA ARG A 162 -13.81 17.48 15.99
C ARG A 162 -15.19 16.87 16.10
N LYS A 163 -15.40 15.97 17.07
CA LYS A 163 -16.74 15.48 17.41
C LYS A 163 -17.58 16.64 17.98
N LYS A 164 -18.37 17.28 17.12
CA LYS A 164 -19.31 18.34 17.51
C LYS A 164 -20.67 17.70 17.85
N GLN A 165 -21.02 17.75 19.13
CA GLN A 165 -22.24 17.23 19.78
C GLN A 165 -22.61 15.76 19.53
#